data_AF-A0A3E5BD88-F1
#
_entry.id   AF-A0A3E5BD88-F1
#
_cell.length_a   1.000
_cell.length_b   1.000
_cell.length_c   1.000
_cell.angle_alpha   90.00
_cell.angle_beta   90.00
_cell.angle_gamma   90.00
#
_symmetry.space_group_name_H-M   'P 1'
#
loop_
_entity.id
_entity.type
_entity.pdbx_description
1 polymer ?
#
loop_
_entity_poly.entity_id
_entity_poly.type
_entity_poly.pdbx_seq_one_letter_code
_entity_poly.pdbx_strand_id
1 'polypeptide(L)'
;MRTFTVLLVTASLALTSLGGSSEPYRPNGWYYITSGTQDSLSADPIVTTKDFASISLDSFLSERTGEMVYQIAGRVNDQSIEIWADATEQSIGKHIGFVCNNKVVCNPLVNARIPNGYFAISGEGPEFKAMYRQIQEDIKNEEIASEHKKAWEEARKLRASITDTAFLKTKRPMSDDAIGPYNYHTGLNEDRAYNQTVYTIAIDRAKKFLSVKNDQLVLNLKSGAEINIAEDLFQYIAGLFDDWNKWVEEGKFKIIQTKEGYYDIEPTPQKRNN
;
A
#
# COMPACT_ATOMS: atom_id res chain seq x y z
N MET A 1 20.23 8.75 -15.90
CA MET A 1 19.95 8.26 -14.53
C MET A 1 18.56 8.71 -14.13
N ARG A 2 17.76 7.79 -13.59
CA ARG A 2 16.32 7.93 -13.40
C ARG A 2 16.03 8.82 -12.18
N THR A 3 15.41 9.97 -12.45
CA THR A 3 14.92 10.96 -11.49
C THR A 3 13.78 10.39 -10.65
N PHE A 4 13.98 10.26 -9.33
CA PHE A 4 12.89 10.05 -8.38
C PHE A 4 12.40 11.42 -7.89
N THR A 5 11.42 11.97 -8.60
CA THR A 5 10.66 13.14 -8.16
C THR A 5 9.49 12.64 -7.32
N VAL A 6 9.51 12.87 -6.01
CA VAL A 6 8.32 12.68 -5.16
C VAL A 6 7.40 13.87 -5.41
N LEU A 7 6.50 13.71 -6.37
CA LEU A 7 5.46 14.68 -6.72
C LEU A 7 4.16 14.23 -6.02
N LEU A 8 3.77 14.96 -4.98
CA LEU A 8 2.48 14.79 -4.32
C LEU A 8 1.40 15.36 -5.27
N VAL A 9 0.84 14.52 -6.14
CA VAL A 9 -0.27 14.90 -7.03
C VAL A 9 -1.58 14.57 -6.31
N THR A 10 -2.24 15.58 -5.74
CA THR A 10 -3.66 15.49 -5.39
C THR A 10 -4.47 15.66 -6.67
N ALA A 11 -4.79 14.53 -7.32
CA ALA A 11 -5.69 14.52 -8.47
C ALA A 11 -7.15 14.59 -7.99
N SER A 12 -7.71 15.79 -7.91
CA SER A 12 -9.17 15.98 -7.89
C SER A 12 -9.71 15.75 -9.29
N LEU A 13 -10.16 14.53 -9.60
CA LEU A 13 -10.98 14.27 -10.78
C LEU A 13 -12.40 14.78 -10.53
N ALA A 14 -12.73 15.93 -11.11
CA ALA A 14 -14.12 16.25 -11.41
C ALA A 14 -14.55 15.39 -12.61
N LEU A 15 -15.38 14.37 -12.39
CA LEU A 15 -16.00 13.60 -13.46
C LEU A 15 -17.06 14.45 -14.16
N THR A 16 -16.78 14.87 -15.39
CA THR A 16 -17.81 15.21 -16.36
C THR A 16 -18.37 13.91 -16.94
N SER A 17 -19.64 13.63 -16.66
CA SER A 17 -20.37 12.46 -17.15
C SER A 17 -20.59 12.53 -18.66
N LEU A 18 -20.02 11.58 -19.40
CA LEU A 18 -20.61 11.10 -20.64
C LEU A 18 -21.08 9.66 -20.42
N GLY A 19 -22.36 9.43 -20.74
CA GLY A 19 -23.11 8.22 -20.44
C GLY A 19 -22.56 6.95 -21.10
N GLY A 20 -22.07 6.06 -20.26
CA GLY A 20 -22.28 4.62 -20.37
C GLY A 20 -22.76 4.16 -19.00
N SER A 21 -23.83 3.37 -18.92
CA SER A 21 -24.27 2.76 -17.67
C SER A 21 -23.27 1.68 -17.26
N SER A 22 -22.12 2.07 -16.70
CA SER A 22 -21.26 1.14 -15.98
C SER A 22 -21.91 0.89 -14.62
N GLU A 23 -22.39 -0.33 -14.38
CA GLU A 23 -22.65 -0.83 -13.03
C GLU A 23 -21.47 -0.43 -12.12
N PRO A 24 -21.71 0.19 -10.95
CA PRO A 24 -20.64 0.56 -10.05
C PRO A 24 -19.85 -0.71 -9.67
N TYR A 25 -18.53 -0.63 -9.72
CA TYR A 25 -17.65 -1.74 -9.35
C TYR A 25 -17.93 -2.19 -7.91
N ARG A 26 -18.17 -3.50 -7.73
CA ARG A 26 -18.35 -4.15 -6.43
C ARG A 26 -17.05 -4.86 -6.04
N PRO A 27 -16.59 -4.71 -4.78
CA PRO A 27 -15.49 -5.52 -4.26
C PRO A 27 -15.74 -7.03 -4.46
N ASN A 28 -14.71 -7.77 -4.84
CA ASN A 28 -14.79 -9.23 -4.90
C ASN A 28 -15.05 -9.78 -3.48
N GLY A 29 -16.06 -10.65 -3.32
CA GLY A 29 -16.47 -11.06 -1.98
C GLY A 29 -17.78 -11.83 -1.92
N TRP A 30 -18.17 -12.16 -0.69
CA TRP A 30 -19.45 -12.78 -0.37
C TRP A 30 -20.50 -11.72 -0.05
N TYR A 31 -21.72 -11.91 -0.55
CA TYR A 31 -22.83 -10.98 -0.41
C TYR A 31 -24.11 -11.73 -0.03
N TYR A 32 -25.01 -11.06 0.69
CA TYR A 32 -26.39 -11.53 0.82
C TYR A 32 -27.11 -11.43 -0.52
N ILE A 33 -27.97 -12.41 -0.82
CA ILE A 33 -28.92 -12.35 -1.93
C ILE A 33 -30.28 -11.86 -1.41
N THR A 34 -30.76 -10.71 -1.91
CA THR A 34 -31.85 -9.91 -1.33
C THR A 34 -33.23 -10.17 -1.95
N SER A 35 -33.29 -10.73 -3.16
CA SER A 35 -34.51 -11.33 -3.72
C SER A 35 -34.11 -12.62 -4.41
N GLY A 36 -35.00 -13.62 -4.50
CA GLY A 36 -34.69 -14.96 -5.03
C GLY A 36 -34.24 -15.04 -6.50
N THR A 37 -33.84 -13.92 -7.11
CA THR A 37 -33.18 -13.82 -8.43
C THR A 37 -31.67 -13.67 -8.24
N GLN A 38 -30.88 -14.32 -9.11
CA GLN A 38 -29.44 -14.49 -8.98
C GLN A 38 -28.63 -13.18 -8.84
N ASP A 39 -29.12 -12.05 -9.38
CA ASP A 39 -28.40 -10.76 -9.38
C ASP A 39 -28.84 -9.77 -8.29
N SER A 40 -29.76 -10.18 -7.41
CA SER A 40 -30.22 -9.31 -6.32
C SER A 40 -29.26 -9.38 -5.15
N LEU A 41 -28.24 -8.53 -5.16
CA LEU A 41 -27.20 -8.50 -4.15
C LEU A 41 -27.42 -7.38 -3.14
N SER A 42 -26.97 -7.60 -1.90
CA SER A 42 -26.79 -6.54 -0.91
C SER A 42 -25.85 -5.44 -1.42
N ALA A 43 -26.00 -4.23 -0.87
CA ALA A 43 -25.10 -3.11 -1.21
C ALA A 43 -23.69 -3.36 -0.67
N ASP A 44 -23.60 -3.73 0.61
CA ASP A 44 -22.34 -4.03 1.29
C ASP A 44 -22.05 -5.53 1.26
N PRO A 45 -20.77 -5.94 1.09
CA PRO A 45 -20.36 -7.34 1.21
C PRO A 45 -20.49 -7.82 2.66
N ILE A 46 -20.69 -9.13 2.83
CA ILE A 46 -20.49 -9.84 4.09
C ILE A 46 -19.00 -9.82 4.45
N VAL A 47 -18.17 -10.26 3.51
CA VAL A 47 -16.70 -10.26 3.56
C VAL A 47 -16.16 -10.14 2.14
N THR A 48 -14.96 -9.60 1.98
CA THR A 48 -14.27 -9.42 0.69
C THR A 48 -13.08 -10.35 0.56
N THR A 49 -12.46 -10.41 -0.63
CA THR A 49 -11.20 -11.15 -0.84
C THR A 49 -10.05 -10.65 0.03
N LYS A 50 -10.12 -9.39 0.51
CA LYS A 50 -9.18 -8.81 1.50
C LYS A 50 -9.36 -9.40 2.89
N ASP A 51 -10.53 -9.94 3.17
CA ASP A 51 -10.85 -10.57 4.45
C ASP A 51 -10.47 -12.06 4.47
N PHE A 52 -9.88 -12.58 3.38
CA PHE A 52 -9.47 -13.99 3.30
C PHE A 52 -8.07 -14.17 3.89
N ALA A 53 -7.91 -15.20 4.73
CA ALA A 53 -6.61 -15.59 5.27
C ALA A 53 -5.87 -16.56 4.35
N SER A 54 -6.60 -17.50 3.76
CA SER A 54 -6.01 -18.51 2.88
C SER A 54 -7.05 -19.10 1.94
N ILE A 55 -6.57 -19.58 0.79
CA ILE A 55 -7.33 -20.34 -0.19
C ILE A 55 -6.49 -21.47 -0.76
N SER A 56 -7.14 -22.57 -1.16
CA SER A 56 -6.57 -23.67 -1.92
C SER A 56 -7.47 -24.00 -3.11
N LEU A 57 -6.88 -24.43 -4.22
CA LEU A 57 -7.62 -24.88 -5.40
C LEU A 57 -7.58 -26.40 -5.47
N ASP A 58 -8.76 -27.00 -5.40
CA ASP A 58 -8.99 -28.42 -5.63
C ASP A 58 -9.66 -28.63 -7.00
N SER A 59 -9.49 -29.84 -7.53
CA SER A 59 -10.17 -30.26 -8.76
C SER A 59 -10.57 -31.71 -8.68
N PHE A 60 -11.79 -32.01 -9.13
CA PHE A 60 -12.29 -33.38 -9.19
C PHE A 60 -13.06 -33.61 -10.49
N LEU A 61 -13.11 -34.85 -10.93
CA LEU A 61 -13.92 -35.24 -12.08
C LEU A 61 -15.38 -35.36 -11.64
N SER A 62 -16.28 -34.63 -12.28
CA SER A 62 -17.71 -34.77 -12.06
C SER A 62 -18.18 -36.09 -12.66
N GLU A 63 -18.62 -37.03 -11.83
CA GLU A 63 -19.20 -38.29 -12.31
C GLU A 63 -20.48 -38.07 -13.14
N ARG A 64 -21.16 -36.94 -12.92
CA ARG A 64 -22.39 -36.57 -13.62
C ARG A 64 -22.15 -36.01 -15.01
N THR A 65 -21.14 -35.16 -15.18
CA THR A 65 -20.89 -34.45 -16.44
C THR A 65 -19.67 -34.97 -17.20
N GLY A 66 -18.79 -35.73 -16.54
CA GLY A 66 -17.49 -36.14 -17.09
C GLY A 66 -16.49 -34.99 -17.21
N GLU A 67 -16.82 -33.81 -16.69
CA GLU A 67 -15.98 -32.61 -16.76
C GLU A 67 -15.21 -32.38 -15.46
N MET A 68 -14.07 -31.70 -15.55
CA MET A 68 -13.30 -31.28 -14.38
C MET A 68 -14.00 -30.10 -13.70
N VAL A 69 -14.44 -30.32 -12.46
CA VAL A 69 -14.97 -29.27 -11.60
C VAL A 69 -13.85 -28.75 -10.71
N TYR A 70 -13.81 -27.44 -10.53
CA TYR A 70 -12.86 -26.78 -9.66
C TYR A 70 -13.57 -26.26 -8.41
N GLN A 71 -12.89 -26.34 -7.28
CA GLN A 71 -13.36 -25.80 -6.01
C GLN A 71 -12.23 -25.01 -5.36
N ILE A 72 -12.53 -23.79 -4.93
CA ILE A 72 -11.66 -23.04 -4.04
C ILE A 72 -12.18 -23.24 -2.63
N ALA A 73 -11.42 -23.90 -1.78
CA ALA A 73 -11.65 -23.92 -0.35
C ALA A 73 -10.88 -22.76 0.28
N GLY A 74 -11.46 -22.09 1.27
CA GLY A 74 -10.80 -20.97 1.91
C GLY A 74 -11.26 -20.74 3.34
N ARG A 75 -10.57 -19.82 4.01
CA ARG A 75 -10.90 -19.35 5.35
C ARG A 75 -10.75 -17.85 5.42
N VAL A 76 -11.68 -17.18 6.09
CA VAL A 76 -11.55 -15.75 6.41
C VAL A 76 -10.49 -15.50 7.51
N ASN A 77 -10.00 -14.27 7.61
CA ASN A 77 -9.09 -13.84 8.66
C ASN A 77 -9.77 -13.83 10.03
N ASP A 78 -8.97 -13.83 11.09
CA ASP A 78 -9.49 -14.00 12.45
C ASP A 78 -10.45 -12.87 12.87
N GLN A 79 -10.28 -11.66 12.32
CA GLN A 79 -11.18 -10.53 12.56
C GLN A 79 -12.56 -10.72 11.93
N SER A 80 -12.66 -11.55 10.88
CA SER A 80 -13.88 -11.73 10.09
C SER A 80 -14.62 -13.03 10.40
N ILE A 81 -14.08 -13.89 11.28
CA ILE A 81 -14.70 -15.17 11.63
C ILE A 81 -16.10 -14.98 12.20
N GLU A 82 -16.27 -14.06 13.15
CA GLU A 82 -17.59 -13.84 13.77
C GLU A 82 -18.57 -13.19 12.79
N ILE A 83 -18.08 -12.26 11.97
CA ILE A 83 -18.89 -11.63 10.89
C ILE A 83 -19.41 -12.70 9.93
N TRP A 84 -18.55 -13.63 9.51
CA TRP A 84 -18.92 -14.75 8.65
C TRP A 84 -19.91 -15.71 9.35
N ALA A 85 -19.66 -16.05 10.60
CA ALA A 85 -20.50 -16.94 11.37
C ALA A 85 -21.93 -16.37 11.53
N ASP A 86 -22.04 -15.10 11.92
CA ASP A 86 -23.33 -14.43 12.10
C ASP A 86 -24.07 -14.26 10.77
N ALA A 87 -23.35 -13.93 9.69
CA ALA A 87 -23.95 -13.82 8.37
C ALA A 87 -24.50 -15.15 7.84
N THR A 88 -23.78 -16.25 8.06
CA THR A 88 -24.25 -17.60 7.68
C THR A 88 -25.43 -18.05 8.53
N GLU A 89 -25.44 -17.74 9.84
CA GLU A 89 -26.58 -18.02 10.72
C GLU A 89 -27.85 -17.28 10.30
N GLN A 90 -27.74 -15.98 9.99
CA GLN A 90 -28.85 -15.16 9.50
C GLN A 90 -29.38 -15.60 8.13
N SER A 91 -28.55 -16.32 7.38
CA SER A 91 -28.83 -16.79 6.02
C SER A 91 -29.34 -18.23 5.96
N ILE A 92 -29.55 -18.93 7.09
CA ILE A 92 -30.08 -20.30 7.08
C ILE A 92 -31.40 -20.37 6.29
N GLY A 93 -31.46 -21.30 5.33
CA GLY A 93 -32.59 -21.46 4.41
C GLY A 93 -32.60 -20.46 3.24
N LYS A 94 -31.58 -19.63 3.09
CA LYS A 94 -31.41 -18.63 2.01
C LYS A 94 -30.10 -18.84 1.27
N HIS A 95 -29.98 -18.22 0.11
CA HIS A 95 -28.73 -18.22 -0.65
C HIS A 95 -27.85 -17.03 -0.28
N ILE A 96 -26.53 -17.25 -0.27
CA ILE A 96 -25.51 -16.19 -0.29
C ILE A 96 -24.70 -16.31 -1.57
N GLY A 97 -24.18 -15.21 -2.11
CA GLY A 97 -23.49 -15.21 -3.40
C GLY A 97 -22.02 -14.82 -3.27
N PHE A 98 -21.11 -15.58 -3.89
CA PHE A 98 -19.75 -15.11 -4.13
C PHE A 98 -19.71 -14.34 -5.46
N VAL A 99 -19.19 -13.12 -5.41
CA VAL A 99 -19.12 -12.20 -6.53
C VAL A 99 -17.66 -11.94 -6.86
N CYS A 100 -17.31 -12.07 -8.14
CA CYS A 100 -16.00 -11.68 -8.65
C CYS A 100 -16.14 -10.94 -9.98
N ASN A 101 -15.44 -9.82 -10.13
CA ASN A 101 -15.51 -8.95 -11.32
C ASN A 101 -16.97 -8.61 -11.71
N ASN A 102 -17.77 -8.19 -10.72
CA ASN A 102 -19.21 -7.89 -10.84
C ASN A 102 -20.11 -9.04 -11.31
N LYS A 103 -19.64 -10.29 -11.30
CA LYS A 103 -20.44 -11.47 -11.65
C LYS A 103 -20.63 -12.38 -10.45
N VAL A 104 -21.85 -12.90 -10.27
CA VAL A 104 -22.13 -13.96 -9.30
C VAL A 104 -21.55 -15.26 -9.81
N VAL A 105 -20.53 -15.77 -9.13
CA VAL A 105 -19.80 -16.99 -9.48
C VAL A 105 -20.54 -18.22 -8.97
N CYS A 106 -20.93 -18.19 -7.69
CA CYS A 106 -21.74 -19.22 -7.07
C CYS A 106 -22.70 -18.62 -6.06
N ASN A 107 -23.80 -19.33 -5.78
CA ASN A 107 -24.82 -18.92 -4.83
C ASN A 107 -25.30 -20.10 -3.97
N PRO A 108 -24.48 -20.66 -3.06
CA PRO A 108 -24.88 -21.80 -2.24
C PRO A 108 -26.08 -21.48 -1.33
N LEU A 109 -26.94 -22.49 -1.12
CA LEU A 109 -27.95 -22.47 -0.06
C LEU A 109 -27.25 -22.68 1.30
N VAL A 110 -27.50 -21.80 2.26
CA VAL A 110 -26.93 -21.92 3.60
C VAL A 110 -27.81 -22.82 4.46
N ASN A 111 -27.23 -23.92 4.95
CA ASN A 111 -27.95 -24.93 5.73
C ASN A 111 -27.68 -24.84 7.24
N ALA A 112 -26.58 -24.21 7.63
CA ALA A 112 -26.16 -24.08 9.01
C ALA A 112 -25.24 -22.87 9.18
N ARG A 113 -25.12 -22.40 10.43
CA ARG A 113 -24.07 -21.48 10.85
C ARG A 113 -22.69 -22.11 10.62
N ILE A 114 -21.73 -21.32 10.13
CA ILE A 114 -20.34 -21.75 9.92
C ILE A 114 -19.41 -20.95 10.87
N PRO A 115 -19.13 -21.47 12.07
CA PRO A 115 -18.48 -20.69 13.14
C PRO A 115 -16.96 -20.53 12.98
N ASN A 116 -16.32 -21.28 12.09
CA ASN A 116 -14.86 -21.39 11.99
C ASN A 116 -14.26 -20.61 10.81
N GLY A 117 -15.09 -19.84 10.08
CA GLY A 117 -14.65 -18.96 9.01
C GLY A 117 -14.37 -19.65 7.67
N TYR A 118 -14.65 -20.95 7.54
CA TYR A 118 -14.39 -21.67 6.28
C TYR A 118 -15.49 -21.42 5.26
N PHE A 119 -15.10 -21.42 3.98
CA PHE A 119 -16.00 -21.31 2.85
C PHE A 119 -15.50 -22.14 1.68
N ALA A 120 -16.38 -22.38 0.72
CA ALA A 120 -16.04 -22.99 -0.56
C ALA A 120 -16.70 -22.21 -1.70
N ILE A 121 -15.94 -21.98 -2.77
CA ILE A 121 -16.41 -21.39 -4.03
C ILE A 121 -16.29 -22.49 -5.07
N SER A 122 -17.37 -22.79 -5.77
CA SER A 122 -17.39 -23.79 -6.84
C SER A 122 -17.68 -23.11 -8.17
N GLY A 123 -17.03 -23.59 -9.23
CA GLY A 123 -17.25 -23.09 -10.58
C GLY A 123 -16.60 -24.00 -11.62
N GLU A 124 -16.82 -23.66 -12.88
CA GLU A 124 -16.46 -24.49 -14.02
C GLU A 124 -15.57 -23.71 -15.01
N GLY A 125 -14.76 -24.44 -15.77
CA GLY A 125 -14.00 -23.88 -16.89
C GLY A 125 -12.67 -23.20 -16.55
N PRO A 126 -11.92 -22.79 -17.60
CA PRO A 126 -10.57 -22.23 -17.46
C PRO A 126 -10.55 -20.86 -16.76
N GLU A 127 -11.64 -20.10 -16.83
CA GLU A 127 -11.78 -18.79 -16.16
C GLU A 127 -11.68 -18.91 -14.64
N PHE A 128 -12.08 -20.04 -14.07
CA PHE A 128 -12.02 -20.30 -12.64
C PHE A 128 -10.58 -20.30 -12.09
N LYS A 129 -9.61 -20.81 -12.85
CA LYS A 129 -8.19 -20.76 -12.48
C LYS A 129 -7.63 -19.34 -12.50
N ALA A 130 -8.08 -18.51 -13.44
CA ALA A 130 -7.69 -17.11 -13.50
C ALA A 130 -8.26 -16.34 -12.30
N MET A 131 -9.54 -16.57 -11.96
CA MET A 131 -10.16 -16.04 -10.76
C MET A 131 -9.43 -16.47 -9.48
N TYR A 132 -9.04 -17.74 -9.36
CA TYR A 132 -8.23 -18.22 -8.23
C TYR A 132 -6.94 -17.41 -8.07
N ARG A 133 -6.18 -17.20 -9.16
CA ARG A 133 -4.96 -16.39 -9.12
C ARG A 133 -5.23 -14.95 -8.73
N GLN A 134 -6.32 -14.35 -9.24
CA GLN A 134 -6.73 -13.01 -8.84
C GLN A 134 -7.03 -12.92 -7.34
N ILE A 135 -7.74 -13.89 -6.77
CA ILE A 135 -8.01 -13.92 -5.32
C ILE A 135 -6.70 -14.08 -4.52
N GLN A 136 -5.75 -14.90 -5.01
CA GLN A 136 -4.43 -15.03 -4.36
C GLN A 136 -3.66 -13.69 -4.37
N GLU A 137 -3.73 -12.94 -5.47
CA GLU A 137 -3.12 -11.61 -5.58
C GLU A 137 -3.80 -10.60 -4.66
N ASP A 138 -5.13 -10.60 -4.56
CA ASP A 138 -5.90 -9.76 -3.65
C ASP A 138 -5.46 -9.99 -2.18
N ILE A 139 -5.37 -11.26 -1.76
CA ILE A 139 -4.93 -11.65 -0.41
C ILE A 139 -3.50 -11.16 -0.14
N LYS A 140 -2.58 -11.43 -1.07
CA LYS A 140 -1.17 -11.00 -0.94
C LYS A 140 -1.05 -9.48 -0.86
N ASN A 141 -1.81 -8.76 -1.67
CA ASN A 141 -1.78 -7.29 -1.67
C ASN A 141 -2.31 -6.71 -0.37
N GLU A 142 -3.34 -7.32 0.24
CA GLU A 142 -3.86 -6.91 1.54
C GLU A 142 -2.84 -7.20 2.66
N GLU A 143 -2.16 -8.36 2.62
CA GLU A 143 -1.08 -8.67 3.56
C GLU A 143 0.03 -7.62 3.50
N ILE A 144 0.50 -7.28 2.29
CA ILE A 144 1.50 -6.22 2.07
C ILE A 144 1.00 -4.87 2.60
N ALA A 145 -0.26 -4.51 2.31
CA ALA A 145 -0.84 -3.24 2.78
C ALA A 145 -0.92 -3.18 4.32
N SER A 146 -1.29 -4.28 4.97
CA SER A 146 -1.33 -4.40 6.42
C SER A 146 0.06 -4.23 7.04
N GLU A 147 1.07 -4.92 6.49
CA GLU A 147 2.47 -4.77 6.93
C GLU A 147 3.00 -3.36 6.71
N HIS A 148 2.63 -2.72 5.60
CA HIS A 148 2.98 -1.31 5.35
C HIS A 148 2.39 -0.38 6.39
N LYS A 149 1.11 -0.58 6.73
CA LYS A 149 0.42 0.21 7.75
C LYS A 149 1.10 0.06 9.11
N LYS A 150 1.46 -1.17 9.51
CA LYS A 150 2.19 -1.45 10.76
C LYS A 150 3.55 -0.77 10.78
N ALA A 151 4.35 -0.93 9.72
CA ALA A 151 5.67 -0.31 9.62
C ALA A 151 5.61 1.22 9.75
N TRP A 152 4.61 1.87 9.14
CA TRP A 152 4.42 3.32 9.24
C TRP A 152 3.85 3.78 10.58
N GLU A 153 3.04 2.96 11.25
CA GLU A 153 2.57 3.21 12.61
C GLU A 153 3.74 3.21 13.59
N GLU A 154 4.63 2.21 13.50
CA GLU A 154 5.85 2.13 14.30
C GLU A 154 6.80 3.29 14.01
N ALA A 155 6.98 3.65 12.73
CA ALA A 155 7.79 4.78 12.33
C ALA A 155 7.25 6.11 12.88
N ARG A 156 5.92 6.30 12.92
CA ARG A 156 5.29 7.48 13.54
C ARG A 156 5.52 7.52 15.05
N LYS A 157 5.39 6.39 15.75
CA LYS A 157 5.69 6.29 17.19
C LYS A 157 7.16 6.60 17.48
N LEU A 158 8.07 6.09 16.66
CA LEU A 158 9.49 6.42 16.73
C LEU A 158 9.73 7.92 16.52
N ARG A 159 9.15 8.52 15.48
CA ARG A 159 9.31 9.96 15.21
C ARG A 159 8.90 10.79 16.42
N ALA A 160 7.81 10.42 17.09
CA ALA A 160 7.32 11.12 18.27
C ALA A 160 8.23 10.96 19.52
N SER A 161 9.05 9.91 19.58
CA SER A 161 9.95 9.66 20.71
C SER A 161 11.38 10.18 20.49
N ILE A 162 11.75 10.55 19.27
CA ILE A 162 13.08 11.08 18.95
C ILE A 162 13.21 12.52 19.47
N THR A 163 14.26 12.77 20.25
CA THR A 163 14.67 14.10 20.71
C THR A 163 15.86 14.61 19.89
N ASP A 164 16.21 15.89 20.03
CA ASP A 164 17.36 16.49 19.34
C ASP A 164 18.72 15.85 19.73
N THR A 165 18.80 15.21 20.89
CA THR A 165 20.01 14.55 21.39
C THR A 165 20.08 13.07 21.02
N ALA A 166 19.02 12.49 20.46
CA ALA A 166 18.99 11.07 20.12
C ALA A 166 19.99 10.75 19.00
N PHE A 167 20.78 9.69 19.17
CA PHE A 167 21.67 9.22 18.11
C PHE A 167 20.87 8.52 17.00
N LEU A 168 21.03 8.99 15.76
CA LEU A 168 20.28 8.52 14.59
C LEU A 168 21.12 7.61 13.71
N LYS A 169 20.60 6.40 13.47
CA LYS A 169 21.22 5.42 12.58
C LYS A 169 20.15 4.59 11.88
N THR A 170 20.33 4.37 10.58
CA THR A 170 19.50 3.46 9.78
C THR A 170 19.77 2.00 10.14
N LYS A 171 18.81 1.11 9.89
CA LYS A 171 18.95 -0.33 10.19
C LYS A 171 19.89 -1.07 9.22
N ARG A 172 20.24 -0.44 8.09
CA ARG A 172 21.17 -0.94 7.08
C ARG A 172 22.06 0.21 6.57
N PRO A 173 23.18 -0.06 5.89
CA PRO A 173 24.04 0.98 5.32
C PRO A 173 23.24 1.98 4.47
N MET A 174 23.50 3.27 4.68
CA MET A 174 22.74 4.31 4.02
C MET A 174 22.90 4.27 2.49
N SER A 175 21.78 4.30 1.77
CA SER A 175 21.71 4.26 0.29
C SER A 175 20.30 4.60 -0.19
N ASP A 176 20.13 4.85 -1.49
CA ASP A 176 18.82 5.06 -2.12
C ASP A 176 17.87 3.88 -1.87
N ASP A 177 18.36 2.64 -1.88
CA ASP A 177 17.55 1.45 -1.57
C ASP A 177 17.08 1.44 -0.11
N ALA A 178 17.93 1.89 0.82
CA ALA A 178 17.63 1.89 2.24
C ALA A 178 16.47 2.83 2.61
N ILE A 179 16.25 3.89 1.82
CA ILE A 179 15.14 4.85 1.97
C ILE A 179 14.13 4.78 0.82
N GLY A 180 14.20 3.74 -0.02
CA GLY A 180 13.22 3.52 -1.09
C GLY A 180 11.79 3.37 -0.54
N PRO A 181 10.76 3.52 -1.37
CA PRO A 181 9.37 3.44 -0.91
C PRO A 181 9.00 2.06 -0.35
N TYR A 182 9.49 1.00 -0.98
CA TYR A 182 9.37 -0.41 -0.58
C TYR A 182 10.45 -1.22 -1.32
N ASN A 183 10.67 -2.48 -0.93
CA ASN A 183 11.54 -3.39 -1.65
C ASN A 183 10.86 -3.81 -2.96
N TYR A 184 11.44 -3.47 -4.11
CA TYR A 184 10.86 -3.75 -5.43
C TYR A 184 10.73 -5.24 -5.77
N HIS A 185 11.44 -6.13 -5.08
CA HIS A 185 11.35 -7.58 -5.28
C HIS A 185 10.22 -8.22 -4.48
N THR A 186 10.03 -7.76 -3.23
CA THR A 186 9.05 -8.37 -2.30
C THR A 186 7.75 -7.57 -2.21
N GLY A 187 7.78 -6.29 -2.55
CA GLY A 187 6.69 -5.33 -2.35
C GLY A 187 6.61 -4.77 -0.93
N LEU A 188 7.45 -5.24 0.01
CA LEU A 188 7.35 -4.91 1.44
C LEU A 188 8.22 -3.70 1.84
N ASN A 189 7.77 -2.93 2.83
CA ASN A 189 8.54 -1.82 3.41
C ASN A 189 9.82 -2.29 4.11
N GLU A 190 9.78 -3.43 4.82
CA GLU A 190 10.87 -3.86 5.70
C GLU A 190 11.30 -2.72 6.65
N ASP A 191 12.59 -2.35 6.66
CA ASP A 191 13.14 -1.27 7.46
C ASP A 191 12.93 0.13 6.87
N ARG A 192 12.35 0.27 5.67
CA ARG A 192 12.34 1.54 4.93
C ARG A 192 11.54 2.63 5.63
N ALA A 193 10.40 2.31 6.23
CA ALA A 193 9.61 3.30 6.98
C ALA A 193 10.42 3.88 8.17
N TYR A 194 11.17 3.02 8.87
CA TYR A 194 12.10 3.42 9.92
C TYR A 194 13.23 4.28 9.34
N ASN A 195 13.91 3.80 8.29
CA ASN A 195 15.08 4.47 7.71
C ASN A 195 14.71 5.84 7.14
N GLN A 196 13.57 5.97 6.45
CA GLN A 196 13.06 7.23 5.93
C GLN A 196 12.78 8.23 7.07
N THR A 197 12.22 7.76 8.19
CA THR A 197 11.97 8.60 9.36
C THR A 197 13.28 9.12 9.95
N VAL A 198 14.25 8.23 10.17
CA VAL A 198 15.58 8.56 10.67
C VAL A 198 16.30 9.54 9.74
N TYR A 199 16.29 9.27 8.44
CA TYR A 199 16.90 10.09 7.40
C TYR A 199 16.29 11.50 7.34
N THR A 200 14.97 11.61 7.38
CA THR A 200 14.28 12.91 7.36
C THR A 200 14.69 13.77 8.55
N ILE A 201 14.71 13.19 9.76
CA ILE A 201 15.12 13.93 10.97
C ILE A 201 16.61 14.31 10.88
N ALA A 202 17.46 13.44 10.34
CA ALA A 202 18.87 13.73 10.14
C ALA A 202 19.10 14.89 9.14
N ILE A 203 18.33 14.96 8.04
CA ILE A 203 18.35 16.11 7.13
C ILE A 203 17.92 17.37 7.87
N ASP A 204 16.83 17.33 8.62
CA ASP A 204 16.32 18.49 9.36
C ASP A 204 17.38 19.02 10.33
N ARG A 205 18.15 18.13 10.99
CA ARG A 205 19.30 18.53 11.82
C ARG A 205 20.41 19.16 10.99
N ALA A 206 20.80 18.55 9.87
CA ALA A 206 21.89 19.04 9.02
C ALA A 206 21.58 20.41 8.39
N LYS A 207 20.32 20.63 7.97
CA LYS A 207 19.85 21.92 7.43
C LYS A 207 20.08 23.09 8.38
N LYS A 208 20.07 22.86 9.70
CA LYS A 208 20.36 23.90 10.71
C LYS A 208 21.77 24.48 10.62
N PHE A 209 22.68 23.78 9.95
CA PHE A 209 24.08 24.16 9.79
C PHE A 209 24.41 24.58 8.35
N LEU A 210 23.41 24.71 7.48
CA LEU A 210 23.61 25.28 6.15
C LEU A 210 23.82 26.80 6.24
N SER A 211 24.70 27.28 5.37
CA SER A 211 24.89 28.70 5.09
C SER A 211 24.98 28.90 3.57
N VAL A 212 24.81 30.13 3.10
CA VAL A 212 24.99 30.45 1.68
C VAL A 212 26.28 31.22 1.48
N LYS A 213 27.12 30.77 0.54
CA LYS A 213 28.32 31.48 0.08
C LYS A 213 28.40 31.36 -1.44
N ASN A 214 28.56 32.48 -2.12
CA ASN A 214 28.63 32.55 -3.59
C ASN A 214 27.45 31.82 -4.26
N ASP A 215 26.22 32.07 -3.80
CA ASP A 215 24.99 31.46 -4.29
C ASP A 215 24.92 29.92 -4.18
N GLN A 216 25.76 29.33 -3.33
CA GLN A 216 25.77 27.89 -3.04
C GLN A 216 25.56 27.60 -1.55
N LEU A 217 24.94 26.46 -1.28
CA LEU A 217 24.79 25.90 0.05
C LEU A 217 26.14 25.36 0.55
N VAL A 218 26.52 25.74 1.76
CA VAL A 218 27.71 25.27 2.47
C VAL A 218 27.28 24.67 3.79
N LEU A 219 27.52 23.36 3.95
CA LEU A 219 27.29 22.63 5.19
C LEU A 219 28.42 22.88 6.19
N ASN A 220 28.13 23.54 7.31
CA ASN A 220 29.12 23.85 8.35
C ASN A 220 29.24 22.73 9.39
N LEU A 221 29.48 21.49 8.94
CA LEU A 221 29.71 20.31 9.76
C LEU A 221 30.88 19.50 9.20
N LYS A 222 31.64 18.83 10.06
CA LYS A 222 32.77 17.96 9.68
C LYS A 222 32.44 16.47 9.81
N SER A 223 31.47 16.11 10.63
CA SER A 223 31.08 14.72 10.87
C SER A 223 29.63 14.58 11.34
N GLY A 224 29.08 13.38 11.25
CA GLY A 224 27.75 13.07 11.77
C GLY A 224 27.65 13.19 13.29
N ALA A 225 28.77 13.01 14.00
CA ALA A 225 28.82 13.08 15.46
C ALA A 225 28.41 14.47 16.00
N GLU A 226 28.66 15.55 15.25
CA GLU A 226 28.30 16.92 15.64
C GLU A 226 26.78 17.16 15.72
N ILE A 227 25.99 16.31 15.05
CA ILE A 227 24.52 16.36 15.06
C ILE A 227 23.87 15.04 15.50
N ASN A 228 24.63 14.22 16.23
CA ASN A 228 24.20 12.91 16.75
C ASN A 228 23.63 11.98 15.66
N ILE A 229 24.32 11.84 14.54
CA ILE A 229 23.94 10.88 13.48
C ILE A 229 25.12 9.97 13.10
N ALA A 230 24.82 8.80 12.55
CA ALA A 230 25.83 7.88 12.01
C ALA A 230 26.58 8.51 10.82
N GLU A 231 27.85 8.13 10.68
CA GLU A 231 28.74 8.76 9.70
C GLU A 231 28.35 8.43 8.25
N ASP A 232 27.92 7.21 7.95
CA ASP A 232 27.43 6.84 6.61
C ASP A 232 26.17 7.63 6.22
N LEU A 233 25.29 7.89 7.19
CA LEU A 233 24.12 8.76 7.03
C LEU A 233 24.52 10.22 6.79
N PHE A 234 25.51 10.73 7.52
CA PHE A 234 26.06 12.08 7.31
C PHE A 234 26.65 12.25 5.92
N GLN A 235 27.50 11.32 5.48
CA GLN A 235 28.13 11.37 4.15
C GLN A 235 27.10 11.35 3.02
N TYR A 236 26.04 10.56 3.16
CA TYR A 236 24.93 10.55 2.21
C TYR A 236 24.18 11.89 2.16
N ILE A 237 23.92 12.52 3.31
CA ILE A 237 23.28 13.85 3.37
C ILE A 237 24.19 14.95 2.81
N ALA A 238 25.49 14.89 3.07
CA ALA A 238 26.45 15.83 2.49
C ALA A 238 26.43 15.76 0.95
N GLY A 239 26.43 14.55 0.39
CA GLY A 239 26.31 14.33 -1.05
C GLY A 239 24.99 14.85 -1.64
N LEU A 240 23.88 14.76 -0.90
CA LEU A 240 22.60 15.36 -1.30
C LEU A 240 22.73 16.89 -1.46
N PHE A 241 23.39 17.57 -0.53
CA PHE A 241 23.57 19.02 -0.62
C PHE A 241 24.52 19.43 -1.76
N ASP A 242 25.50 18.59 -2.09
CA ASP A 242 26.31 18.78 -3.30
C ASP A 242 25.46 18.67 -4.57
N ASP A 243 24.52 17.71 -4.62
CA ASP A 243 23.58 17.59 -5.74
C ASP A 243 22.61 18.76 -5.82
N TRP A 244 22.16 19.29 -4.68
CA TRP A 244 21.35 20.52 -4.64
C TRP A 244 22.09 21.70 -5.25
N ASN A 245 23.38 21.86 -4.92
CA ASN A 245 24.20 22.91 -5.53
C ASN A 245 24.32 22.76 -7.04
N LYS A 246 24.50 21.53 -7.56
CA LYS A 246 24.49 21.29 -9.02
C LYS A 246 23.15 21.71 -9.65
N TRP A 247 22.03 21.39 -9.01
CA TRP A 247 20.71 21.76 -9.54
C TRP A 247 20.44 23.28 -9.50
N VAL A 248 21.02 23.97 -8.53
CA VAL A 248 20.99 25.44 -8.44
C VAL A 248 21.85 26.06 -9.56
N GLU A 249 23.07 25.55 -9.79
CA GLU A 249 23.94 25.98 -10.90
C GLU A 249 23.29 25.78 -12.27
N GLU A 250 22.57 24.67 -12.46
CA GLU A 250 21.80 24.37 -13.67
C GLU A 250 20.55 25.24 -13.82
N GLY A 251 20.23 26.11 -12.85
CA GLY A 251 19.04 26.96 -12.84
C GLY A 251 17.72 26.21 -12.66
N LYS A 252 17.77 24.91 -12.37
CA LYS A 252 16.57 24.07 -12.16
C LYS A 252 15.90 24.39 -10.83
N PHE A 253 16.68 24.81 -9.84
CA PHE A 253 16.23 25.17 -8.50
C PHE A 253 16.84 26.49 -8.08
N LYS A 254 16.28 27.10 -7.02
CA LYS A 254 16.86 28.25 -6.34
C LYS A 254 16.88 28.01 -4.83
N ILE A 255 17.85 28.62 -4.16
CA ILE A 255 17.97 28.58 -2.70
C ILE A 255 16.89 29.46 -2.08
N ILE A 256 16.25 28.96 -1.03
CA ILE A 256 15.29 29.68 -0.21
C ILE A 256 15.67 29.60 1.27
N GLN A 257 15.19 30.58 2.04
CA GLN A 257 15.25 30.52 3.50
C GLN A 257 13.87 30.11 4.03
N THR A 258 13.83 29.09 4.88
CA THR A 258 12.62 28.61 5.52
C THR A 258 12.14 29.60 6.59
N LYS A 259 10.89 29.46 7.03
CA LYS A 259 10.33 30.28 8.13
C LYS A 259 11.09 30.12 9.44
N GLU A 260 11.77 29.00 9.63
CA GLU A 260 12.58 28.70 10.80
C GLU A 260 14.01 29.26 10.70
N GLY A 261 14.36 29.90 9.58
CA GLY A 261 15.62 30.60 9.38
C GLY A 261 16.73 29.78 8.72
N TYR A 262 16.47 28.52 8.37
CA TYR A 262 17.42 27.61 7.71
C TYR A 262 17.26 27.62 6.19
N TYR A 263 18.18 26.99 5.45
CA TYR A 263 18.16 27.00 3.98
C TYR A 263 17.58 25.72 3.38
N ASP A 264 16.92 25.87 2.23
CA ASP A 264 16.35 24.80 1.41
C ASP A 264 16.43 25.16 -0.09
N ILE A 265 15.96 24.28 -0.97
CA ILE A 265 15.82 24.57 -2.41
C ILE A 265 14.38 24.40 -2.89
N GLU A 266 13.96 25.21 -3.86
CA GLU A 266 12.67 25.03 -4.55
C GLU A 266 12.81 25.07 -6.08
N PRO A 267 11.96 24.35 -6.84
CA PRO A 267 12.02 24.35 -8.29
C PRO A 267 11.81 25.74 -8.88
N THR A 268 12.60 26.09 -9.90
CA THR A 268 12.40 27.32 -10.67
C THR A 268 11.24 27.10 -11.65
N PRO A 269 10.16 27.92 -11.62
CA PRO A 269 9.04 27.78 -12.55
C PRO A 269 9.53 27.87 -14.00
N GLN A 270 9.36 26.79 -14.78
CA GLN A 270 9.61 26.86 -16.21
C GLN A 270 8.48 27.65 -16.88
N LYS A 271 8.82 28.73 -17.60
CA LYS A 271 7.87 29.36 -18.52
C LYS A 271 7.47 28.30 -19.55
N ARG A 272 6.23 27.83 -19.51
CA ARG A 272 5.65 27.09 -20.64
C ARG A 272 5.54 28.07 -21.79
N ASN A 273 6.40 27.94 -22.79
CA ASN A 273 6.16 28.58 -24.07
C ASN A 273 4.94 27.88 -24.67
N ASN A 274 3.80 28.58 -24.67
CA ASN A 274 2.61 28.19 -25.43
C ASN A 274 2.90 28.32 -26.92
#